data_AF-A0A3B0MEB7-F1
#
_entry.id   AF-A0A3B0MEB7-F1
#
_cell.length_a   1.000
_cell.length_b   1.000
_cell.length_c   1.000
_cell.angle_alpha   90.00
_cell.angle_beta   90.00
_cell.angle_gamma   90.00
#
_symmetry.space_group_name_H-M   'P 1'
#
loop_
_entity.id
_entity.type
_entity.pdbx_description
1 polymer ?
#
loop_
_entity_poly.entity_id
_entity_poly.type
_entity_poly.pdbx_seq_one_letter_code
_entity_poly.pdbx_strand_id
1 'polypeptide(L)'
;MNFVFTLLLIIAINLCKTWILHNPLILNSYYFNSRGVGQLFSKKKVGRVLVTLECSISRKLGVPPSRYYTTKNKVNTPQRLELMKYNKYLRKHTLHKEIR
;
A
#
# COMPACT_ATOMS: atom_id res chain seq x y z
N MET A 1 -0.53 -41.81 43.84
CA MET A 1 -0.71 -42.04 42.39
C MET A 1 -1.01 -40.75 41.60
N ASN A 2 -0.57 -39.58 42.06
CA ASN A 2 -0.95 -38.29 41.44
C ASN A 2 0.22 -37.57 40.73
N PHE A 3 1.46 -37.98 40.99
CA PHE A 3 2.65 -37.28 40.48
C PHE A 3 3.05 -37.70 39.05
N VAL A 4 2.80 -38.97 38.69
CA VAL A 4 3.11 -39.50 37.36
C VAL A 4 2.12 -38.97 36.30
N PHE A 5 0.86 -38.74 36.70
CA PHE A 5 -0.18 -38.22 35.81
C PHE A 5 0.07 -36.76 35.43
N THR A 6 0.52 -35.93 36.38
CA THR A 6 0.89 -34.54 36.11
C THR A 6 2.14 -34.43 35.25
N LEU A 7 3.12 -35.33 35.43
CA LEU A 7 4.35 -35.33 34.63
C LEU A 7 4.08 -35.71 33.17
N LEU A 8 3.22 -36.71 32.93
CA LEU A 8 2.81 -37.11 31.57
C LEU A 8 2.02 -36.00 30.85
N LEU A 9 1.20 -35.23 31.57
CA LEU A 9 0.47 -34.09 31.00
C LEU A 9 1.42 -32.94 30.60
N ILE A 10 2.44 -32.66 31.42
CA ILE A 10 3.45 -31.62 31.14
C ILE A 10 4.34 -32.01 29.95
N ILE A 11 4.71 -33.29 29.83
CA ILE A 11 5.47 -33.81 28.68
C ILE A 11 4.65 -33.70 27.39
N ALA A 12 3.34 -34.00 27.43
CA ALA A 12 2.44 -33.84 26.28
C ALA A 12 2.31 -32.37 25.83
N ILE A 13 2.24 -31.42 26.77
CA ILE A 13 2.16 -29.97 26.47
C ILE A 13 3.47 -29.46 25.86
N ASN A 14 4.63 -29.92 26.33
CA ASN A 14 5.93 -29.48 25.85
C ASN A 14 6.30 -30.05 24.47
N LEU A 15 5.92 -31.30 24.17
CA LEU A 15 6.10 -31.90 22.84
C LEU A 15 5.19 -31.27 21.76
N CYS A 16 4.04 -30.71 22.17
CA CYS A 16 3.13 -30.01 21.26
C CYS A 16 3.65 -28.60 20.89
N LYS A 17 4.30 -27.88 21.82
CA LYS A 17 4.90 -26.55 21.55
C LYS A 17 6.05 -26.60 20.54
N THR A 18 6.84 -27.67 20.53
CA THR A 18 7.97 -27.82 19.58
C THR A 18 7.53 -28.14 18.15
N TRP A 19 6.31 -28.64 17.93
CA TRP A 19 5.75 -28.94 16.60
C TRP A 19 5.11 -27.73 15.91
N ILE A 20 4.75 -26.67 16.66
CA ILE A 20 4.15 -25.46 16.10
C ILE A 20 5.22 -24.51 15.51
N LEU A 21 6.45 -24.55 16.02
CA LEU A 21 7.55 -23.66 15.58
C LEU A 21 8.47 -24.25 14.49
N HIS A 22 8.28 -25.51 14.12
CA HIS A 22 9.13 -26.20 13.13
C HIS A 22 8.34 -26.72 11.92
N ASN A 23 7.23 -26.05 11.57
CA ASN A 23 6.46 -26.38 10.37
C ASN A 23 6.79 -25.38 9.25
N PRO A 24 7.69 -25.71 8.30
CA PRO A 24 8.19 -24.78 7.27
C PRO A 24 7.14 -24.41 6.21
N LEU A 25 5.92 -24.95 6.27
CA LEU A 25 4.83 -24.62 5.36
C LEU A 25 4.06 -23.33 5.72
N ILE A 26 4.21 -22.80 6.95
CA ILE A 26 3.47 -21.58 7.37
C ILE A 26 4.32 -20.30 7.15
N LEU A 27 5.65 -20.40 7.13
CA LEU A 27 6.53 -19.23 6.90
C LEU A 27 6.58 -18.77 5.43
N ASN A 28 6.25 -19.65 4.47
CA ASN A 28 6.21 -19.30 3.04
C ASN A 28 4.92 -18.58 2.60
N SER A 29 3.90 -18.45 3.45
CA SER A 29 2.70 -17.68 3.13
C SER A 29 2.79 -16.21 3.57
N TYR A 30 3.53 -15.94 4.65
CA TYR A 30 3.70 -14.59 5.20
C TYR A 30 4.90 -13.85 4.63
N TYR A 31 5.89 -14.56 4.08
CA TYR A 31 6.94 -13.95 3.27
C TYR A 31 6.63 -14.16 1.79
N PHE A 32 6.38 -13.03 1.12
CA PHE A 32 6.38 -12.88 -0.33
C PHE A 32 5.08 -13.21 -1.07
N ASN A 33 4.01 -12.50 -0.69
CA ASN A 33 3.04 -12.00 -1.67
C ASN A 33 3.71 -10.94 -2.58
N SER A 34 4.69 -11.36 -3.37
CA SER A 34 5.13 -10.60 -4.54
C SER A 34 4.07 -10.74 -5.61
N ARG A 35 2.96 -10.00 -5.42
CA ARG A 35 2.10 -9.64 -6.54
C ARG A 35 3.03 -9.12 -7.63
N GLY A 36 3.12 -9.89 -8.72
CA GLY A 36 3.98 -9.58 -9.84
C GLY A 36 3.74 -8.14 -10.28
N VAL A 37 4.71 -7.28 -9.97
CA VAL A 37 4.90 -6.03 -10.69
C VAL A 37 6.15 -6.25 -11.53
N GLY A 38 6.03 -7.15 -12.52
CA GLY A 38 6.95 -7.11 -13.63
C GLY A 38 6.85 -5.72 -14.23
N GLN A 39 7.87 -4.89 -14.03
CA GLN A 39 8.01 -3.61 -14.72
C GLN A 39 8.20 -3.91 -16.20
N LEU A 40 7.11 -4.11 -16.94
CA LEU A 40 7.08 -3.95 -18.39
C LEU A 40 7.19 -2.44 -18.69
N PHE A 41 8.36 -1.87 -18.43
CA PHE A 41 8.61 -0.47 -18.69
C PHE A 41 8.86 -0.30 -20.19
N SER A 42 7.76 -0.06 -20.91
CA SER A 42 7.81 0.59 -22.21
C SER A 42 8.71 1.84 -22.11
N LYS A 43 9.54 2.06 -23.12
CA LYS A 43 10.51 3.15 -23.19
C LYS A 43 9.82 4.48 -22.87
N LYS A 44 10.16 5.09 -21.73
CA LYS A 44 9.52 6.34 -21.27
C LYS A 44 9.78 7.43 -22.30
N LYS A 45 8.73 7.96 -22.93
CA LYS A 45 8.85 9.06 -23.89
C LYS A 45 9.55 10.26 -23.23
N VAL A 46 10.62 10.74 -23.84
CA VAL A 46 11.41 11.88 -23.39
C VAL A 46 10.50 13.10 -23.24
N GLY A 47 10.60 13.82 -22.11
CA GLY A 47 9.78 15.02 -21.82
C GLY A 47 8.48 14.78 -21.02
N ARG A 48 8.02 13.53 -20.84
CA ARG A 48 6.88 13.23 -19.94
C ARG A 48 7.33 13.05 -18.49
N VAL A 49 6.83 13.91 -17.62
CA VAL A 49 7.11 13.92 -16.17
C VAL A 49 5.90 13.41 -15.40
N LEU A 50 6.13 12.61 -14.36
CA LEU A 50 5.08 12.19 -13.43
C LEU A 50 4.83 13.35 -12.46
N VAL A 51 3.58 13.78 -12.38
CA VAL A 51 3.13 14.89 -11.53
C VAL A 51 2.04 14.40 -10.59
N THR A 52 1.98 15.04 -9.41
CA THR A 52 1.00 14.72 -8.38
C THR A 52 0.00 15.87 -8.28
N LEU A 53 -1.28 15.54 -8.48
CA LEU A 53 -2.40 16.47 -8.30
C LEU A 53 -3.02 16.24 -6.92
N GLU A 54 -3.25 17.31 -6.17
CA GLU A 54 -3.86 17.27 -4.83
C GLU A 54 -5.09 18.16 -4.74
N CYS A 55 -6.12 17.70 -4.04
CA CYS A 55 -7.33 18.48 -3.81
C CYS A 55 -7.04 19.74 -2.99
N SER A 56 -7.41 20.90 -3.55
CA SER A 56 -7.26 22.20 -2.87
C SER A 56 -8.27 22.41 -1.73
N ILE A 57 -9.47 21.84 -1.85
CA ILE A 57 -10.58 22.04 -0.90
C ILE A 57 -10.36 21.20 0.36
N SER A 58 -9.95 19.94 0.24
CA SER A 58 -9.68 19.07 1.39
C SER A 58 -8.65 19.68 2.34
N ARG A 59 -7.58 20.28 1.79
CA ARG A 59 -6.54 20.93 2.59
C ARG A 59 -7.09 22.09 3.43
N LYS A 60 -8.03 22.87 2.89
CA LYS A 60 -8.69 23.98 3.61
C LYS A 60 -9.63 23.49 4.71
N LEU A 61 -10.27 22.35 4.49
CA LEU A 61 -11.24 21.76 5.43
C LEU A 61 -10.58 20.88 6.52
N GLY A 62 -9.26 20.70 6.50
CA GLY A 62 -8.56 19.81 7.43
C GLY A 62 -8.83 18.31 7.21
N VAL A 63 -9.48 17.94 6.10
CA VAL A 63 -9.76 16.55 5.70
C VAL A 63 -8.56 16.01 4.93
N PRO A 64 -8.20 14.71 5.04
CA PRO A 64 -7.13 14.12 4.23
C PRO A 64 -7.30 14.45 2.75
N PRO A 65 -6.26 14.97 2.06
CA PRO A 65 -6.40 15.35 0.67
C PRO A 65 -6.34 14.13 -0.25
N SER A 66 -7.24 14.07 -1.24
CA SER A 66 -7.13 13.10 -2.34
C SER A 66 -5.98 13.48 -3.27
N ARG A 67 -5.14 12.49 -3.60
CA ARG A 67 -3.97 12.65 -4.48
C ARG A 67 -4.06 11.73 -5.69
N TYR A 68 -3.73 12.27 -6.86
CA TYR A 68 -3.68 11.54 -8.12
C TYR A 68 -2.30 11.65 -8.75
N TYR A 69 -1.83 10.57 -9.35
CA TYR A 69 -0.62 10.55 -10.15
C TYR A 69 -1.00 10.61 -11.62
N THR A 70 -0.51 11.61 -12.33
CA THR A 70 -0.71 11.78 -13.76
C THR A 70 0.63 12.06 -14.42
N THR A 71 0.71 11.91 -15.74
CA THR A 71 1.89 12.34 -16.48
C THR A 71 1.54 13.58 -17.28
N LYS A 72 2.46 14.55 -17.31
CA LYS A 72 2.34 15.74 -18.14
C LYS A 72 3.57 15.89 -19.03
N ASN A 73 3.41 16.50 -20.19
CA ASN A 73 4.53 16.88 -21.04
C ASN A 73 4.93 18.32 -20.69
N LYS A 74 6.07 18.50 -20.02
CA LYS A 74 6.52 19.83 -19.55
C LYS A 74 6.79 20.81 -20.71
N VAL A 75 7.08 20.29 -21.91
CA VAL A 75 7.33 21.10 -23.12
C VAL A 75 6.03 21.73 -23.62
N ASN A 76 4.96 20.94 -23.74
CA ASN A 76 3.70 21.41 -24.31
C ASN A 76 2.85 22.17 -23.28
N THR A 77 2.89 21.74 -22.02
CA THR A 77 2.11 22.34 -20.92
C THR A 77 3.04 22.73 -19.75
N PRO A 78 3.71 23.90 -19.85
CA PRO A 78 4.61 24.37 -18.80
C PRO A 78 3.87 24.86 -17.56
N GLN A 79 2.63 25.32 -17.69
CA GLN A 79 1.81 25.80 -16.57
C GLN A 79 1.42 24.68 -15.60
N ARG A 80 1.06 25.10 -14.38
CA ARG A 80 0.55 24.21 -13.34
C ARG A 80 -0.77 23.60 -13.77
N LEU A 81 -0.89 22.29 -13.64
CA LEU A 81 -2.13 21.60 -13.98
C LEU A 81 -3.18 21.79 -12.88
N GLU A 82 -4.37 22.22 -13.32
CA GLU A 82 -5.58 22.29 -12.51
C GLU A 82 -6.67 21.46 -13.18
N LEU A 83 -7.10 20.37 -12.52
CA LEU A 83 -8.10 19.46 -13.08
C LEU A 83 -9.20 19.18 -12.06
N MET A 84 -10.44 19.13 -12.56
CA MET A 84 -11.58 18.65 -11.80
C MET A 84 -11.50 17.13 -11.68
N LYS A 85 -11.30 16.63 -10.47
CA LYS A 85 -11.27 15.19 -10.16
C LYS A 85 -12.22 14.89 -9.01
N TYR A 86 -12.74 13.68 -9.01
CA TYR A 86 -13.55 13.18 -7.90
C TYR A 86 -12.71 13.16 -6.62
N ASN A 87 -13.29 13.53 -5.50
CA ASN A 87 -12.66 13.40 -4.20
C ASN A 87 -13.47 12.41 -3.35
N LYS A 88 -12.85 11.28 -2.98
CA LYS A 88 -13.51 10.23 -2.20
C LYS A 88 -13.95 10.66 -0.79
N TYR A 89 -13.28 11.65 -0.20
CA TYR A 89 -13.58 12.11 1.16
C TYR A 89 -14.76 13.06 1.19
N LEU A 90 -14.86 13.94 0.18
CA LEU A 90 -15.96 14.89 0.06
C LEU A 90 -17.12 14.36 -0.81
N ARG A 91 -16.94 13.20 -1.42
CA ARG A 91 -17.86 12.53 -2.36
C ARG A 91 -18.32 13.41 -3.52
N LYS A 92 -17.50 14.39 -3.93
CA LYS A 92 -17.82 15.35 -4.98
C LYS A 92 -16.61 15.64 -5.87
N HIS A 93 -16.85 16.13 -7.07
CA HIS A 93 -15.79 16.62 -7.94
C HIS A 93 -15.25 17.95 -7.42
N THR A 94 -13.94 18.04 -7.29
CA THR A 94 -13.25 19.20 -6.73
C THR A 94 -12.01 19.53 -7.55
N LEU A 95 -11.55 20.77 -7.41
CA LEU A 95 -10.38 21.26 -8.11
C LEU A 95 -9.11 20.73 -7.46
N HIS A 96 -8.34 19.97 -8.23
CA HIS A 96 -7.04 19.44 -7.84
C HIS A 96 -5.92 20.23 -8.53
N LYS A 97 -4.94 20.67 -7.74
CA LYS A 97 -3.78 21.44 -8.21
C LYS A 97 -2.51 20.61 -8.11
N GLU A 98 -1.58 20.85 -9.03
CA GLU A 98 -0.25 20.26 -9.00
C GLU A 98 0.59 20.79 -7.83
N ILE A 99 1.12 19.90 -6.99
CA ILE A 99 1.92 20.29 -5.81
C ILE A 99 3.38 20.55 -6.19
N ARG A 100 4.02 19.57 -6.84
CA ARG A 100 5.46 19.57 -7.12
C ARG A 100 5.81 20.44 -8.31
#